data_AF-X1G129-F1
#
_entry.id   AF-X1G129-F1
#
_cell.length_a   1.000
_cell.length_b   1.000
_cell.length_c   1.000
_cell.angle_alpha   90.00
_cell.angle_beta   90.00
_cell.angle_gamma   90.00
#
_symmetry.space_group_name_H-M   'P 1'
#
loop_
_entity.id
_entity.type
_entity.pdbx_description
1 polymer ?
#
loop_
_entity_poly.entity_id
_entity_poly.type
_entity_poly.pdbx_seq_one_letter_code
_entity_poly.pdbx_strand_id
1 'polypeptide(L)'
;VYRYFVDSSPLRPVSIVSASERAESYIKAQGIRAPNLEEELSFGDILSLLVLGVRFLGRWRFMLQRVWRDIGFGGDIAEVMAQCSPFAFPRNFASLLRLVVIYGGFLARVSPRILLLADDAHPRGRALTCWARELGIPSVNLQNGAVGGEYAFIPLSADIFSAWGEAARRWMVERGTPEDRVVVCGSPRMEGLAEGLGKIKPVDESKISTVLLLTSPYTPTEVVRVLELVGRAVADMPHLTLLVKPHPSEDGALHQRVLGSIEGLTGRFQLLPSHHPL
;
A
#
# COMPACT_ATOMS: atom_id res chain seq x y z
N VAL A 1 -7.59 -8.06 -13.73
CA VAL A 1 -7.54 -9.54 -13.77
C VAL A 1 -6.26 -9.97 -13.08
N TYR A 2 -6.30 -10.85 -12.07
CA TYR A 2 -5.08 -11.34 -11.42
C TYR A 2 -4.38 -12.32 -12.34
N ARG A 3 -3.06 -12.25 -12.39
CA ARG A 3 -2.23 -13.22 -13.10
C ARG A 3 -1.31 -13.88 -12.10
N TYR A 4 -1.37 -15.20 -12.11
CA TYR A 4 -0.54 -16.06 -11.29
C TYR A 4 0.77 -16.31 -12.01
N PHE A 5 1.88 -16.45 -11.30
CA PHE A 5 3.18 -16.80 -11.82
C PHE A 5 3.83 -17.85 -10.93
N VAL A 6 4.49 -18.84 -11.54
CA VAL A 6 5.27 -19.86 -10.86
C VAL A 6 6.70 -19.73 -11.31
N ASP A 7 7.59 -19.48 -10.36
CA ASP A 7 9.01 -19.72 -10.56
C ASP A 7 9.25 -21.21 -10.29
N SER A 8 9.56 -21.96 -11.35
CA SER A 8 9.88 -23.38 -11.28
C SER A 8 11.37 -23.64 -11.12
N SER A 9 12.18 -22.63 -10.72
CA SER A 9 13.60 -22.84 -10.50
C SER A 9 13.82 -23.93 -9.44
N PRO A 10 14.78 -24.85 -9.66
CA PRO A 10 15.00 -26.00 -8.78
C PRO A 10 15.48 -25.60 -7.36
N LEU A 11 15.81 -24.32 -7.15
CA LEU A 11 16.37 -23.84 -5.89
C LEU A 11 15.28 -23.36 -4.92
N ARG A 12 14.19 -22.72 -5.38
CA ARG A 12 13.05 -22.27 -4.55
C ARG A 12 11.78 -22.08 -5.41
N PRO A 13 10.80 -23.00 -5.40
CA PRO A 13 9.55 -22.75 -6.10
C PRO A 13 8.78 -21.62 -5.41
N VAL A 14 8.55 -20.51 -6.13
CA VAL A 14 7.80 -19.36 -5.62
C VAL A 14 6.56 -19.15 -6.46
N SER A 15 5.41 -19.07 -5.78
CA SER A 15 4.11 -18.74 -6.35
C SER A 15 3.84 -17.24 -6.17
N ILE A 16 3.84 -16.47 -7.26
CA ILE A 16 3.64 -15.02 -7.25
C ILE A 16 2.25 -14.69 -7.80
N VAL A 17 1.48 -13.85 -7.09
CA VAL A 17 0.19 -13.34 -7.57
C VAL A 17 0.32 -11.83 -7.76
N SER A 18 0.10 -11.36 -8.99
CA SER A 18 0.14 -9.93 -9.30
C SER A 18 -1.14 -9.46 -9.98
N ALA A 19 -1.54 -8.22 -9.65
CA ALA A 19 -2.63 -7.51 -10.32
C ALA A 19 -2.15 -6.33 -11.18
N SER A 20 -0.83 -6.08 -11.21
CA SER A 20 -0.23 -4.94 -11.91
C SER A 20 0.41 -5.40 -13.22
N GLU A 21 0.04 -4.77 -14.34
CA GLU A 21 0.64 -5.01 -15.66
C GLU A 21 2.15 -4.75 -15.67
N ARG A 22 2.60 -3.76 -14.90
CA ARG A 22 4.02 -3.44 -14.74
C ARG A 22 4.76 -4.54 -13.98
N ALA A 23 4.15 -5.04 -12.90
CA ALA A 23 4.71 -6.17 -12.16
C ALA A 23 4.69 -7.45 -13.00
N GLU A 24 3.63 -7.70 -13.77
CA GLU A 24 3.57 -8.80 -14.73
C GLU A 24 4.71 -8.72 -15.76
N SER A 25 4.91 -7.55 -16.38
CA SER A 25 5.98 -7.35 -17.37
C SER A 25 7.35 -7.62 -16.76
N TYR A 26 7.57 -7.17 -15.53
CA TYR A 26 8.80 -7.44 -14.78
C TYR A 26 8.97 -8.94 -14.47
N ILE A 27 7.94 -9.61 -13.94
CA ILE A 27 7.96 -11.03 -13.61
C ILE A 27 8.22 -11.89 -14.84
N LYS A 28 7.58 -11.57 -15.98
CA LYS A 28 7.82 -12.23 -17.27
C LYS A 28 9.27 -12.03 -17.75
N ALA A 29 9.83 -10.84 -17.58
CA ALA A 29 11.21 -10.54 -17.92
C ALA A 29 12.22 -11.34 -17.08
N GLN A 30 11.84 -11.76 -15.87
CA GLN A 30 12.64 -12.66 -15.02
C GLN A 30 12.49 -14.15 -15.39
N GLY A 31 11.80 -14.48 -16.49
CA GLY A 31 11.59 -15.87 -16.95
C GLY A 31 10.54 -16.66 -16.16
N ILE A 32 9.84 -16.00 -15.23
CA ILE A 32 8.82 -16.61 -14.37
C ILE A 32 7.51 -16.69 -15.16
N ARG A 33 6.93 -17.89 -15.29
CA ARG A 33 5.78 -18.13 -16.17
C ARG A 33 4.46 -18.02 -15.43
N ALA A 34 3.46 -17.42 -16.08
CA ALA A 34 2.12 -17.40 -15.56
C ALA A 34 1.38 -18.72 -15.79
N PRO A 35 0.81 -19.39 -14.78
CA PRO A 35 -0.15 -20.45 -15.05
C PRO A 35 -1.49 -19.80 -15.39
N ASN A 36 -2.16 -20.34 -16.41
CA ASN A 36 -3.51 -19.91 -16.75
C ASN A 36 -4.44 -20.23 -15.58
N LEU A 37 -4.96 -19.19 -14.91
CA LEU A 37 -6.03 -19.30 -13.93
C LEU A 37 -7.43 -19.30 -14.58
N GLU A 38 -7.50 -19.36 -15.91
CA GLU A 38 -8.76 -19.53 -16.66
C GLU A 38 -9.27 -20.99 -16.66
N GLU A 39 -8.71 -21.87 -15.82
CA GLU A 39 -9.39 -23.13 -15.52
C GLU A 39 -10.67 -22.79 -14.72
N GLU A 40 -11.81 -22.93 -15.39
CA GLU A 40 -13.15 -22.79 -14.81
C GLU A 40 -13.20 -23.50 -13.45
N LEU A 41 -13.73 -22.82 -12.42
CA LEU A 41 -14.03 -23.44 -11.14
C LEU A 41 -14.78 -24.75 -11.42
N SER A 42 -14.19 -25.88 -11.02
CA SER A 42 -14.84 -27.16 -11.22
C SER A 42 -16.14 -27.19 -10.41
N PHE A 43 -17.09 -28.04 -10.80
CA PHE A 43 -18.31 -28.21 -10.02
C PHE A 43 -18.03 -28.57 -8.54
N GLY A 44 -16.94 -29.31 -8.28
CA GLY A 44 -16.46 -29.63 -6.93
C GLY A 44 -15.94 -28.41 -6.17
N ASP A 45 -15.28 -27.48 -6.86
CA ASP A 45 -14.90 -26.20 -6.28
C ASP A 45 -16.16 -25.45 -5.86
N ILE A 46 -17.14 -25.29 -6.76
CA ILE A 46 -18.43 -24.61 -6.52
C ILE A 46 -19.16 -25.18 -5.30
N LEU A 47 -19.24 -26.50 -5.17
CA LEU A 47 -19.87 -27.14 -4.01
C LEU A 47 -19.12 -26.83 -2.70
N SER A 48 -17.79 -26.85 -2.75
CA SER A 48 -16.94 -26.46 -1.62
C SER A 48 -17.15 -25.00 -1.26
N LEU A 49 -17.39 -24.12 -2.24
CA LEU A 49 -17.71 -22.70 -2.04
C LEU A 49 -19.04 -22.50 -1.34
N LEU A 50 -20.04 -23.32 -1.67
CA LEU A 50 -21.36 -23.26 -1.03
C LEU A 50 -21.26 -23.74 0.42
N VAL A 51 -20.54 -24.83 0.68
CA VAL A 51 -20.34 -25.34 2.05
C VAL A 51 -19.54 -24.34 2.89
N LEU A 52 -18.47 -23.76 2.34
CA LEU A 52 -17.70 -22.71 2.99
C LEU A 52 -18.49 -21.43 3.17
N GLY A 53 -19.28 -21.01 2.18
CA GLY A 53 -20.16 -19.86 2.25
C GLY A 53 -21.22 -20.02 3.35
N VAL A 54 -21.82 -21.21 3.49
CA VAL A 54 -22.78 -21.52 4.56
C VAL A 54 -22.11 -21.53 5.93
N ARG A 55 -20.92 -22.14 6.06
CA ARG A 55 -20.12 -22.12 7.30
C ARG A 55 -19.67 -20.71 7.67
N PHE A 56 -19.30 -19.91 6.68
CA PHE A 56 -18.88 -18.52 6.83
C PHE A 56 -20.06 -17.64 7.21
N LEU A 57 -21.24 -17.78 6.58
CA LEU A 57 -22.48 -17.07 6.95
C LEU A 57 -22.89 -17.35 8.40
N GLY A 58 -22.79 -18.60 8.84
CA GLY A 58 -23.06 -18.99 10.24
C GLY A 58 -22.09 -18.34 11.23
N ARG A 59 -20.80 -18.26 10.89
CA ARG A 59 -19.77 -17.58 11.71
C ARG A 59 -19.81 -16.06 11.58
N TRP A 60 -20.28 -15.52 10.45
CA TRP A 60 -20.30 -14.10 10.11
C TRP A 60 -21.25 -13.30 11.00
N ARG A 61 -22.43 -13.85 11.30
CA ARG A 61 -23.37 -13.24 12.25
C ARG A 61 -22.73 -13.08 13.64
N PHE A 62 -22.02 -14.10 14.12
CA PHE A 62 -21.32 -14.07 15.40
C PHE A 62 -20.08 -13.16 15.36
N MET A 63 -19.33 -13.16 14.26
CA MET A 63 -18.13 -12.34 14.08
C MET A 63 -18.49 -10.86 14.00
N LEU A 64 -19.51 -10.47 13.22
CA LEU A 64 -19.99 -9.10 13.17
C LEU A 64 -20.51 -8.62 14.53
N GLN A 65 -21.29 -9.45 15.23
CA GLN A 65 -21.77 -9.10 16.58
C GLN A 65 -20.64 -8.98 17.60
N ARG A 66 -19.55 -9.75 17.46
CA ARG A 66 -18.39 -9.66 18.33
C ARG A 66 -17.53 -8.45 18.01
N VAL A 67 -17.18 -8.25 16.74
CA VAL A 67 -16.40 -7.11 16.24
C VAL A 67 -17.11 -5.79 16.54
N TRP A 68 -18.43 -5.72 16.39
CA TRP A 68 -19.23 -4.54 16.73
C TRP A 68 -19.16 -4.16 18.22
N ARG A 69 -19.18 -5.18 19.09
CA ARG A 69 -19.11 -5.03 20.54
C ARG A 69 -17.70 -4.67 21.00
N ASP A 70 -16.69 -5.29 20.40
CA ASP A 70 -15.28 -5.11 20.74
C ASP A 70 -14.73 -3.75 20.26
N ILE A 71 -15.32 -3.14 19.22
CA ILE A 71 -14.95 -1.80 18.71
C ILE A 71 -15.70 -0.66 19.44
N GLY A 72 -16.69 -0.96 20.29
CA GLY A 72 -17.34 0.05 21.14
C GLY A 72 -18.26 1.03 20.40
N PHE A 73 -18.75 0.69 19.20
CA PHE A 73 -19.75 1.51 18.50
C PHE A 73 -21.11 1.43 19.22
N GLY A 74 -21.56 2.54 19.79
CA GLY A 74 -22.82 2.66 20.55
C GLY A 74 -24.10 2.75 19.70
N GLY A 75 -24.18 2.06 18.56
CA GLY A 75 -25.34 2.08 17.65
C GLY A 75 -25.83 0.68 17.27
N ASP A 76 -27.06 0.56 16.77
CA ASP A 76 -27.59 -0.70 16.24
C ASP A 76 -26.93 -1.03 14.89
N ILE A 77 -26.41 -2.25 14.74
CA ILE A 77 -25.82 -2.75 13.49
C ILE A 77 -26.81 -2.65 12.32
N ALA A 78 -28.12 -2.76 12.58
CA ALA A 78 -29.16 -2.60 11.58
C ALA A 78 -29.22 -1.18 11.01
N GLU A 79 -28.94 -0.17 11.84
CA GLU A 79 -29.02 1.24 11.48
C GLU A 79 -27.83 1.68 10.60
N VAL A 80 -26.63 1.18 10.87
CA VAL A 80 -25.45 1.41 10.02
C VAL A 80 -25.50 0.59 8.72
N MET A 81 -26.06 -0.61 8.78
CA MET A 81 -26.35 -1.40 7.57
C MET A 81 -27.42 -0.74 6.69
N ALA A 82 -28.35 0.02 7.27
CA ALA A 82 -29.32 0.83 6.54
C ALA A 82 -28.71 2.09 5.90
N GLN A 83 -27.64 2.65 6.50
CA GLN A 83 -26.87 3.76 5.94
C GLN A 83 -25.89 3.32 4.84
N CYS A 84 -25.47 2.06 4.85
CA CYS A 84 -24.72 1.46 3.76
C CYS A 84 -25.67 1.22 2.58
N SER A 85 -25.50 1.95 1.47
CA SER A 85 -26.40 1.86 0.30
C SER A 85 -26.77 0.40 -0.06
N PRO A 86 -28.06 0.03 -0.06
CA PRO A 86 -28.52 -1.35 -0.32
C PRO A 86 -28.18 -1.86 -1.73
N PHE A 87 -27.63 -1.02 -2.60
CA PHE A 87 -27.12 -1.39 -3.93
C PHE A 87 -25.61 -1.63 -3.97
N ALA A 88 -24.84 -1.02 -3.06
CA ALA A 88 -23.40 -1.25 -2.93
C ALA A 88 -23.14 -2.59 -2.20
N PHE A 89 -23.97 -2.91 -1.21
CA PHE A 89 -23.78 -4.08 -0.36
C PHE A 89 -23.83 -5.43 -1.12
N PRO A 90 -24.82 -5.73 -1.98
CA PRO A 90 -24.91 -7.03 -2.66
C PRO A 90 -23.80 -7.24 -3.71
N ARG A 91 -23.45 -6.19 -4.46
CA ARG A 91 -22.36 -6.25 -5.46
C ARG A 91 -20.99 -6.40 -4.79
N ASN A 92 -20.76 -5.66 -3.71
CA ASN A 92 -19.52 -5.78 -2.93
C ASN A 92 -19.45 -7.13 -2.21
N PHE A 93 -20.58 -7.65 -1.74
CA PHE A 93 -20.68 -8.96 -1.10
C PHE A 93 -20.41 -10.11 -2.07
N ALA A 94 -21.00 -10.12 -3.27
CA ALA A 94 -20.71 -11.13 -4.28
C ALA A 94 -19.23 -11.11 -4.72
N SER A 95 -18.66 -9.91 -4.85
CA SER A 95 -17.24 -9.74 -5.17
C SER A 95 -16.34 -10.23 -4.02
N LEU A 96 -16.71 -9.94 -2.77
CA LEU A 96 -16.00 -10.43 -1.58
C LEU A 96 -16.09 -11.95 -1.44
N LEU A 97 -17.28 -12.53 -1.63
CA LEU A 97 -17.47 -13.98 -1.63
C LEU A 97 -16.60 -14.63 -2.70
N ARG A 98 -16.59 -14.11 -3.93
CA ARG A 98 -15.69 -14.58 -4.99
C ARG A 98 -14.23 -14.51 -4.58
N LEU A 99 -13.78 -13.42 -3.96
CA LEU A 99 -12.40 -13.30 -3.48
C LEU A 99 -12.07 -14.34 -2.40
N VAL A 100 -12.94 -14.50 -1.39
CA VAL A 100 -12.77 -15.48 -0.32
C VAL A 100 -12.69 -16.89 -0.91
N VAL A 101 -13.62 -17.23 -1.80
CA VAL A 101 -13.67 -18.50 -2.52
C VAL A 101 -12.38 -18.79 -3.29
N ILE A 102 -11.96 -17.84 -4.14
CA ILE A 102 -10.84 -18.03 -5.05
C ILE A 102 -9.55 -18.15 -4.24
N TYR A 103 -9.36 -17.29 -3.24
CA TYR A 103 -8.17 -17.30 -2.41
C TYR A 103 -8.10 -18.51 -1.48
N GLY A 104 -9.24 -18.99 -0.97
CA GLY A 104 -9.28 -20.22 -0.18
C GLY A 104 -8.88 -21.45 -1.00
N GLY A 105 -9.52 -21.64 -2.16
CA GLY A 105 -9.16 -22.73 -3.08
C GLY A 105 -7.72 -22.62 -3.56
N PHE A 106 -7.26 -21.40 -3.86
CA PHE A 106 -5.88 -21.14 -4.25
C PHE A 106 -4.86 -21.52 -3.17
N LEU A 107 -5.02 -21.03 -1.94
CA LEU A 107 -4.08 -21.33 -0.86
C LEU A 107 -4.12 -22.82 -0.47
N ALA A 108 -5.28 -23.47 -0.53
CA ALA A 108 -5.39 -24.91 -0.29
C ALA A 108 -4.68 -25.74 -1.38
N ARG A 109 -4.77 -25.32 -2.66
CA ARG A 109 -4.12 -26.01 -3.79
C ARG A 109 -2.61 -25.77 -3.84
N VAL A 110 -2.18 -24.52 -3.68
CA VAL A 110 -0.76 -24.15 -3.73
C VAL A 110 -0.03 -24.58 -2.45
N SER A 111 -0.72 -24.52 -1.31
CA SER A 111 -0.19 -24.83 0.02
C SER A 111 1.20 -24.22 0.26
N PRO A 112 1.32 -22.87 0.13
CA PRO A 112 2.61 -22.21 0.30
C PRO A 112 3.08 -22.36 1.75
N ARG A 113 4.40 -22.43 1.93
CA ARG A 113 5.01 -22.46 3.28
C ARG A 113 4.91 -21.13 4.02
N ILE A 114 4.73 -20.03 3.29
CA ILE A 114 4.60 -18.67 3.83
C ILE A 114 3.85 -17.79 2.83
N LEU A 115 3.03 -16.89 3.34
CA LEU A 115 2.32 -15.87 2.56
C LEU A 115 2.99 -14.51 2.76
N LEU A 116 3.51 -13.91 1.68
CA LEU A 116 4.04 -12.55 1.69
C LEU A 116 3.05 -11.59 1.03
N LEU A 117 2.77 -10.46 1.66
CA LEU A 117 1.78 -9.47 1.22
C LEU A 117 2.41 -8.09 1.26
N ALA A 118 1.98 -7.19 0.36
CA ALA A 118 2.35 -5.77 0.45
C ALA A 118 1.35 -4.95 1.28
N ASP A 119 0.13 -5.47 1.46
CA ASP A 119 -0.96 -4.82 2.17
C ASP A 119 -1.96 -5.88 2.63
N ASP A 120 -2.29 -5.87 3.92
CA ASP A 120 -3.31 -6.70 4.55
C ASP A 120 -4.48 -5.87 5.11
N ALA A 121 -4.50 -4.54 4.94
CA ALA A 121 -5.61 -3.68 5.32
C ALA A 121 -6.74 -3.74 4.26
N HIS A 122 -6.39 -3.87 2.98
CA HIS A 122 -7.36 -4.01 1.90
C HIS A 122 -8.11 -5.37 1.98
N PRO A 123 -9.41 -5.43 1.61
CA PRO A 123 -10.20 -6.67 1.58
C PRO A 123 -9.54 -7.93 0.98
N ARG A 124 -8.60 -7.74 0.05
CA ARG A 124 -7.90 -8.84 -0.63
C ARG A 124 -6.83 -9.45 0.27
N GLY A 125 -5.97 -8.61 0.84
CA GLY A 125 -4.98 -9.03 1.81
C GLY A 125 -5.63 -9.59 3.08
N ARG A 126 -6.73 -9.00 3.54
CA ARG A 126 -7.54 -9.58 4.64
C ARG A 126 -8.07 -10.98 4.30
N ALA A 127 -8.65 -11.18 3.11
CA ALA A 127 -9.15 -12.49 2.72
C ALA A 127 -8.02 -13.53 2.66
N LEU A 128 -6.86 -13.17 2.11
CA LEU A 128 -5.69 -14.06 2.06
C LEU A 128 -5.12 -14.39 3.44
N THR A 129 -4.99 -13.40 4.34
CA THR A 129 -4.51 -13.63 5.72
C THR A 129 -5.48 -14.47 6.55
N CYS A 130 -6.79 -14.25 6.40
CA CYS A 130 -7.81 -15.10 7.03
C CYS A 130 -7.66 -16.56 6.60
N TRP A 131 -7.53 -16.82 5.30
CA TRP A 131 -7.35 -18.18 4.80
C TRP A 131 -6.01 -18.79 5.17
N ALA A 132 -4.94 -18.02 5.12
CA ALA A 132 -3.63 -18.48 5.57
C ALA A 132 -3.69 -18.96 7.02
N ARG A 133 -4.34 -18.19 7.90
CA ARG A 133 -4.56 -18.58 9.30
C ARG A 133 -5.38 -19.87 9.45
N GLU A 134 -6.49 -20.00 8.73
CA GLU A 134 -7.31 -21.23 8.77
C GLU A 134 -6.56 -22.46 8.25
N LEU A 135 -5.62 -22.27 7.32
CA LEU A 135 -4.80 -23.33 6.74
C LEU A 135 -3.46 -23.55 7.47
N GLY A 136 -3.19 -22.80 8.54
CA GLY A 136 -1.92 -22.88 9.27
C GLY A 136 -0.69 -22.39 8.50
N ILE A 137 -0.89 -21.52 7.50
CA ILE A 137 0.15 -20.90 6.69
C ILE A 137 0.60 -19.59 7.37
N PRO A 138 1.88 -19.46 7.78
CA PRO A 138 2.41 -18.20 8.31
C PRO A 138 2.32 -17.06 7.29
N SER A 139 2.03 -15.85 7.77
CA SER A 139 1.84 -14.67 6.91
C SER A 139 2.68 -13.47 7.36
N VAL A 140 3.21 -12.72 6.38
CA VAL A 140 4.03 -11.53 6.60
C VAL A 140 3.53 -10.38 5.72
N ASN A 141 3.22 -9.24 6.33
CA ASN A 141 3.00 -7.99 5.61
C ASN A 141 4.34 -7.24 5.46
N LEU A 142 4.75 -7.02 4.23
CA LEU A 142 5.93 -6.27 3.83
C LEU A 142 5.56 -4.79 3.72
N GLN A 143 6.19 -3.94 4.55
CA GLN A 143 6.01 -2.51 4.43
C GLN A 143 6.30 -2.05 2.98
N ASN A 144 5.30 -1.45 2.34
CA ASN A 144 5.38 -0.96 0.97
C ASN A 144 5.28 0.57 0.88
N GLY A 145 4.92 1.23 1.98
CA GLY A 145 4.71 2.66 2.10
C GLY A 145 5.19 3.20 3.45
N ALA A 146 5.17 4.53 3.61
CA ALA A 146 5.47 5.15 4.89
C ALA A 146 4.39 4.77 5.92
N VAL A 147 4.81 4.51 7.15
CA VAL A 147 3.86 4.46 8.27
C VAL A 147 3.37 5.89 8.56
N GLY A 148 2.08 6.06 8.86
CA GLY A 148 1.52 7.40 9.08
C GLY A 148 -0.01 7.41 9.12
N GLY A 149 -0.57 8.54 9.55
CA GLY A 149 -2.02 8.70 9.68
C GLY A 149 -2.64 7.85 10.81
N GLU A 150 -3.96 7.70 10.75
CA GLU A 150 -4.74 7.05 11.81
C GLU A 150 -4.89 5.53 11.58
N TYR A 151 -4.87 5.05 10.32
CA TYR A 151 -5.27 3.69 9.98
C TYR A 151 -4.34 2.92 9.01
N ALA A 152 -3.11 3.39 8.75
CA ALA A 152 -2.26 2.84 7.67
C ALA A 152 -2.15 1.31 7.62
N PHE A 153 -1.30 0.71 8.45
CA PHE A 153 -1.06 -0.75 8.47
C PHE A 153 -1.79 -1.45 9.63
N ILE A 154 -2.78 -0.77 10.22
CA ILE A 154 -3.50 -1.23 11.41
C ILE A 154 -5.00 -1.42 11.12
N PRO A 155 -5.65 -2.43 11.73
CA PRO A 155 -5.05 -3.50 12.52
C PRO A 155 -4.28 -4.51 11.66
N LEU A 156 -3.15 -5.01 12.17
CA LEU A 156 -2.33 -6.01 11.49
C LEU A 156 -3.05 -7.37 11.43
N SER A 157 -3.36 -7.82 10.22
CA SER A 157 -4.06 -9.09 9.97
C SER A 157 -3.10 -10.27 9.73
N ALA A 158 -1.93 -10.00 9.13
CA ALA A 158 -0.84 -10.94 8.93
C ALA A 158 -0.12 -11.25 10.25
N ASP A 159 0.55 -12.38 10.37
CA ASP A 159 1.17 -12.78 11.65
C ASP A 159 2.33 -11.86 12.02
N ILE A 160 3.14 -11.45 11.04
CA ILE A 160 4.26 -10.52 11.21
C ILE A 160 4.13 -9.29 10.30
N PHE A 161 4.56 -8.13 10.79
CA PHE A 161 4.85 -6.94 10.00
C PHE A 161 6.36 -6.77 9.82
N SER A 162 6.82 -6.69 8.57
CA SER A 162 8.21 -6.41 8.21
C SER A 162 8.40 -4.90 8.04
N ALA A 163 8.94 -4.28 9.09
CA ALA A 163 9.18 -2.85 9.17
C ALA A 163 10.50 -2.45 8.50
N TRP A 164 10.49 -1.29 7.83
CA TRP A 164 11.69 -0.72 7.22
C TRP A 164 12.72 -0.20 8.23
N GLY A 165 12.31 0.06 9.46
CA GLY A 165 13.18 0.62 10.49
C GLY A 165 12.47 0.78 11.82
N GLU A 166 13.23 1.17 12.85
CA GLU A 166 12.73 1.33 14.22
C GLU A 166 11.60 2.37 14.35
N ALA A 167 11.60 3.40 13.51
CA ALA A 167 10.51 4.37 13.48
C ALA A 167 9.17 3.72 13.11
N ALA A 168 9.16 2.81 12.12
CA ALA A 168 7.96 2.08 11.73
C ALA A 168 7.53 1.07 12.79
N ARG A 169 8.49 0.39 13.43
CA ARG A 169 8.23 -0.50 14.56
C ARG A 169 7.54 0.22 15.72
N ARG A 170 8.12 1.33 16.19
CA ARG A 170 7.52 2.14 17.26
C ARG A 170 6.12 2.60 16.91
N TRP A 171 5.93 3.12 15.70
CA TRP A 171 4.61 3.58 15.23
C TRP A 171 3.53 2.49 15.32
N MET A 172 3.85 1.25 14.93
CA MET A 172 2.95 0.10 14.97
C MET A 172 2.64 -0.33 16.41
N VAL A 173 3.66 -0.39 17.27
CA VAL A 173 3.55 -0.81 18.67
C VAL A 173 2.75 0.20 19.50
N GLU A 174 3.02 1.49 19.33
CA GLU A 174 2.26 2.58 19.96
C GLU A 174 0.77 2.55 19.60
N ARG A 175 0.41 1.89 18.48
CA ARG A 175 -0.96 1.73 17.99
C ARG A 175 -1.55 0.34 18.23
N GLY A 176 -0.95 -0.41 19.15
CA GLY A 176 -1.51 -1.67 19.66
C GLY A 176 -1.12 -2.92 18.87
N THR A 177 -0.17 -2.83 17.94
CA THR A 177 0.41 -4.05 17.36
C THR A 177 1.39 -4.68 18.37
N PRO A 178 1.26 -5.98 18.69
CA PRO A 178 2.22 -6.65 19.57
C PRO A 178 3.65 -6.53 19.08
N GLU A 179 4.58 -6.27 20.00
CA GLU A 179 5.98 -6.00 19.69
C GLU A 179 6.69 -7.19 19.02
N ASP A 180 6.34 -8.41 19.41
CA ASP A 180 6.81 -9.67 18.83
C ASP A 180 6.29 -9.92 17.41
N ARG A 181 5.25 -9.18 17.00
CA ARG A 181 4.69 -9.23 15.64
C ARG A 181 5.27 -8.17 14.71
N VAL A 182 6.26 -7.39 15.14
CA VAL A 182 6.90 -6.36 14.31
C VAL A 182 8.41 -6.56 14.25
N VAL A 183 8.90 -6.94 13.06
CA VAL A 183 10.31 -7.25 12.81
C VAL A 183 10.91 -6.18 11.92
N VAL A 184 12.04 -5.60 12.32
CA VAL A 184 12.77 -4.63 11.49
C VAL A 184 13.66 -5.38 10.50
N CYS A 185 13.40 -5.19 9.22
CA CYS A 185 14.09 -5.88 8.13
C CYS A 185 14.83 -4.94 7.17
N GLY A 186 14.73 -3.62 7.37
CA GLY A 186 15.25 -2.63 6.42
C GLY A 186 14.30 -2.39 5.24
N SER A 187 14.69 -1.48 4.35
CA SER A 187 13.90 -1.13 3.16
C SER A 187 14.63 -1.58 1.90
N PRO A 188 14.08 -2.50 1.10
CA PRO A 188 14.64 -2.87 -0.20
C PRO A 188 14.83 -1.66 -1.13
N ARG A 189 14.00 -0.61 -0.96
CA ARG A 189 14.12 0.65 -1.73
C ARG A 189 15.36 1.45 -1.37
N MET A 190 15.88 1.27 -0.16
CA MET A 190 17.03 2.02 0.38
C MET A 190 18.34 1.25 0.24
N GLU A 191 18.31 -0.06 -0.05
CA GLU A 191 19.53 -0.87 -0.22
C GLU A 191 20.43 -0.31 -1.32
N GLY A 192 19.88 -0.04 -2.51
CA GLY A 192 20.64 0.56 -3.61
C GLY A 192 21.10 2.00 -3.34
N LEU A 193 20.38 2.74 -2.47
CA LEU A 193 20.83 4.06 -2.06
C LEU A 193 22.08 3.95 -1.19
N ALA A 194 22.14 3.01 -0.24
CA ALA A 194 23.30 2.82 0.63
C ALA A 194 24.59 2.54 -0.17
N GLU A 195 24.51 1.76 -1.24
CA GLU A 195 25.63 1.53 -2.16
C GLU A 195 26.06 2.81 -2.91
N GLY A 196 25.11 3.71 -3.17
CA GLY A 196 25.34 5.00 -3.81
C GLY A 196 25.89 6.06 -2.85
N LEU A 197 25.49 6.05 -1.58
CA LEU A 197 25.88 7.06 -0.57
C LEU A 197 27.39 7.13 -0.39
N GLY A 198 28.09 6.00 -0.42
CA GLY A 198 29.56 5.98 -0.35
C GLY A 198 30.27 6.65 -1.53
N LYS A 199 29.53 6.90 -2.63
CA LYS A 199 30.02 7.60 -3.83
C LYS A 199 29.63 9.08 -3.83
N ILE A 200 28.75 9.51 -2.93
CA ILE A 200 28.36 10.91 -2.79
C ILE A 200 29.50 11.64 -2.09
N LYS A 201 30.12 12.57 -2.81
CA LYS A 201 31.12 13.46 -2.22
C LYS A 201 30.41 14.44 -1.28
N PRO A 202 30.99 14.75 -0.11
CA PRO A 202 30.49 15.83 0.73
C PRO A 202 30.30 17.10 -0.12
N VAL A 203 29.12 17.67 -0.05
CA VAL A 203 28.82 18.94 -0.71
C VAL A 203 29.25 20.05 0.23
N ASP A 204 30.05 20.97 -0.28
CA ASP A 204 30.34 22.23 0.39
C ASP A 204 29.04 23.06 0.40
N GLU A 205 28.47 23.26 1.59
CA GLU A 205 27.19 23.94 1.76
C GLU A 205 27.19 25.34 1.16
N SER A 206 28.35 26.01 1.12
CA SER A 206 28.50 27.32 0.48
C SER A 206 28.25 27.31 -1.04
N LYS A 207 28.26 26.13 -1.66
CA LYS A 207 28.02 25.91 -3.10
C LYS A 207 26.58 25.49 -3.40
N ILE A 208 25.73 25.34 -2.38
CA ILE A 208 24.32 25.04 -2.58
C ILE A 208 23.64 26.29 -3.13
N SER A 209 23.16 26.20 -4.37
CA SER A 209 22.44 27.28 -5.06
C SER A 209 20.99 26.92 -5.36
N THR A 210 20.55 25.71 -5.02
CA THR A 210 19.26 25.18 -5.46
C THR A 210 18.55 24.44 -4.34
N VAL A 211 17.28 24.79 -4.14
CA VAL A 211 16.33 24.07 -3.29
C VAL A 211 15.38 23.29 -4.19
N LEU A 212 15.27 21.98 -4.00
CA LEU A 212 14.29 21.15 -4.69
C LEU A 212 13.08 20.90 -3.79
N LEU A 213 11.90 21.32 -4.23
CA LEU A 213 10.62 21.04 -3.60
C LEU A 213 9.87 19.96 -4.38
N LEU A 214 9.59 18.84 -3.72
CA LEU A 214 8.71 17.79 -4.23
C LEU A 214 7.36 17.91 -3.53
N THR A 215 6.31 18.24 -4.27
CA THR A 215 4.95 18.28 -3.69
C THR A 215 4.32 16.89 -3.70
N SER A 216 3.28 16.72 -2.90
CA SER A 216 2.53 15.48 -2.71
C SER A 216 1.04 15.80 -2.85
N PRO A 217 0.17 14.84 -3.19
CA PRO A 217 -1.21 15.10 -3.58
C PRO A 217 -2.04 15.55 -2.37
N TYR A 218 -1.89 16.81 -2.01
CA TYR A 218 -2.61 17.47 -0.92
C TYR A 218 -3.82 18.22 -1.45
N THR A 219 -4.62 18.75 -0.54
CA THR A 219 -5.67 19.70 -0.93
C THR A 219 -5.04 20.96 -1.56
N PRO A 220 -5.72 21.66 -2.48
CA PRO A 220 -5.17 22.89 -3.07
C PRO A 220 -4.72 23.93 -2.02
N THR A 221 -5.43 24.01 -0.90
CA THR A 221 -5.09 24.90 0.22
C THR A 221 -3.75 24.53 0.87
N GLU A 222 -3.48 23.24 1.08
CA GLU A 222 -2.22 22.76 1.64
C GLU A 222 -1.06 22.98 0.66
N VAL A 223 -1.30 22.73 -0.64
CA VAL A 223 -0.32 23.02 -1.70
C VAL A 223 0.07 24.49 -1.67
N VAL A 224 -0.91 25.41 -1.66
CA VAL A 224 -0.65 26.86 -1.55
C VAL A 224 0.20 27.19 -0.32
N ARG A 225 -0.16 26.66 0.86
CA ARG A 225 0.58 26.91 2.10
C ARG A 225 2.04 26.47 2.02
N VAL A 226 2.31 25.29 1.46
CA VAL A 226 3.67 24.77 1.29
C VAL A 226 4.46 25.64 0.31
N LEU A 227 3.85 26.01 -0.82
CA LEU A 227 4.49 26.86 -1.82
C LEU A 227 4.82 28.25 -1.28
N GLU A 228 3.90 28.87 -0.54
CA GLU A 228 4.13 30.17 0.09
C GLU A 228 5.25 30.09 1.14
N LEU A 229 5.23 29.06 2.00
CA LEU A 229 6.23 28.88 3.06
C LEU A 229 7.64 28.72 2.46
N VAL A 230 7.80 27.78 1.55
CA VAL A 230 9.11 27.50 0.92
C VAL A 230 9.52 28.64 0.00
N GLY A 231 8.58 29.19 -0.77
CA GLY A 231 8.85 30.29 -1.70
C GLY A 231 9.33 31.55 -0.98
N ARG A 232 8.73 31.94 0.15
CA ARG A 232 9.19 33.08 0.96
C ARG A 232 10.56 32.82 1.57
N ALA A 233 10.79 31.61 2.11
CA ALA A 233 12.10 31.26 2.66
C ALA A 233 13.22 31.35 1.62
N VAL A 234 12.96 30.94 0.36
CA VAL A 234 13.92 31.09 -0.74
C VAL A 234 14.02 32.54 -1.23
N ALA A 235 12.93 33.31 -1.18
CA ALA A 235 12.95 34.73 -1.53
C ALA A 235 13.95 35.51 -0.65
N ASP A 236 13.99 35.20 0.65
CA ASP A 236 14.90 35.79 1.64
C ASP A 236 16.37 35.34 1.47
N MET A 237 16.64 34.38 0.58
CA MET A 237 17.97 33.84 0.29
C MET A 237 18.33 34.06 -1.19
N PRO A 238 18.86 35.24 -1.57
CA PRO A 238 19.08 35.62 -2.98
C PRO A 238 19.99 34.68 -3.78
N HIS A 239 20.87 33.96 -3.10
CA HIS A 239 21.81 33.01 -3.70
C HIS A 239 21.16 31.65 -4.06
N LEU A 240 19.92 31.41 -3.61
CA LEU A 240 19.18 30.19 -3.87
C LEU A 240 18.17 30.35 -5.02
N THR A 241 17.96 29.26 -5.74
CA THR A 241 16.92 29.07 -6.76
C THR A 241 15.98 27.96 -6.31
N LEU A 242 14.67 28.10 -6.56
CA LEU A 242 13.69 27.08 -6.23
C LEU A 242 13.33 26.23 -7.45
N LEU A 243 13.62 24.94 -7.39
CA LEU A 243 13.14 23.95 -8.35
C LEU A 243 11.94 23.22 -7.75
N VAL A 244 10.79 23.24 -8.40
CA VAL A 244 9.58 22.56 -7.91
C VAL A 244 9.17 21.46 -8.87
N LYS A 245 8.96 20.25 -8.36
CA LYS A 245 8.36 19.15 -9.10
C LYS A 245 6.96 18.85 -8.53
N PRO A 246 5.90 19.23 -9.26
CA PRO A 246 4.53 18.93 -8.88
C PRO A 246 4.28 17.42 -8.80
N HIS A 247 3.35 16.99 -7.95
CA HIS A 247 2.82 15.63 -8.01
C HIS A 247 2.10 15.41 -9.35
N PRO A 248 2.10 14.18 -9.94
CA PRO A 248 1.43 13.90 -11.22
C PRO A 248 -0.06 14.27 -11.29
N SER A 249 -0.75 14.36 -10.15
CA SER A 249 -2.17 14.73 -10.08
C SER A 249 -2.41 16.22 -9.86
N GLU A 250 -1.36 17.03 -9.69
CA GLU A 250 -1.48 18.45 -9.39
C GLU A 250 -1.39 19.32 -10.65
N ASP A 251 -2.04 20.47 -10.57
CA ASP A 251 -2.00 21.49 -11.62
C ASP A 251 -0.78 22.41 -11.45
N GLY A 252 0.10 22.41 -12.45
CA GLY A 252 1.25 23.30 -12.52
C GLY A 252 0.88 24.79 -12.62
N ALA A 253 -0.32 25.13 -13.13
CA ALA A 253 -0.75 26.52 -13.22
C ALA A 253 -1.01 27.14 -11.83
N LEU A 254 -1.50 26.35 -10.87
CA LEU A 254 -1.60 26.79 -9.47
C LEU A 254 -0.22 27.14 -8.91
N HIS A 255 0.76 26.26 -9.13
CA HIS A 255 2.14 26.46 -8.69
C HIS A 255 2.75 27.74 -9.27
N GLN A 256 2.59 27.94 -10.59
CA GLN A 256 3.10 29.10 -11.30
C GLN A 256 2.52 30.40 -10.75
N ARG A 257 1.20 30.44 -10.48
CA ARG A 257 0.54 31.63 -9.94
C ARG A 257 1.01 31.98 -8.54
N VAL A 258 1.06 30.99 -7.64
CA VAL A 258 1.44 31.22 -6.23
C VAL A 258 2.90 31.65 -6.14
N LEU A 259 3.82 30.94 -6.79
CA LEU A 259 5.24 31.29 -6.72
C LEU A 259 5.55 32.58 -7.47
N GLY A 260 4.85 32.86 -8.57
CA GLY A 260 5.00 34.10 -9.34
C GLY A 260 4.48 35.35 -8.61
N SER A 261 3.65 35.20 -7.58
CA SER A 261 3.18 36.32 -6.77
C SER A 261 4.07 36.62 -5.55
N ILE A 262 5.13 35.83 -5.31
CA ILE A 262 6.05 36.05 -4.19
C ILE A 262 7.14 37.03 -4.64
N GLU A 263 7.17 38.19 -3.99
CA GLU A 263 8.19 39.21 -4.22
C GLU A 263 9.59 38.65 -3.95
N GLY A 264 10.55 39.01 -4.81
CA GLY A 264 11.93 38.52 -4.73
C GLY A 264 12.15 37.12 -5.32
N LEU A 265 11.10 36.34 -5.61
CA LEU A 265 11.23 34.99 -6.20
C LEU A 265 11.08 34.97 -7.73
N THR A 266 10.55 36.04 -8.33
CA THR A 266 10.35 36.15 -9.78
C THR A 266 11.64 35.90 -10.56
N GLY A 267 11.62 34.94 -11.49
CA GLY A 267 12.78 34.53 -12.27
C GLY A 267 13.79 33.65 -11.53
N ARG A 268 13.54 33.33 -10.25
CA ARG A 268 14.37 32.45 -9.41
C ARG A 268 13.66 31.17 -9.00
N PHE A 269 12.64 30.77 -9.76
CA PHE A 269 12.05 29.44 -9.63
C PHE A 269 11.81 28.79 -10.99
N GLN A 270 11.82 27.46 -11.00
CA GLN A 270 11.51 26.65 -12.16
C GLN A 270 10.54 25.53 -11.76
N LEU A 271 9.50 25.34 -12.57
CA LEU A 271 8.61 24.18 -12.46
C LEU A 271 9.12 23.08 -13.39
N LEU A 272 9.36 21.89 -12.84
CA LEU A 272 9.59 20.69 -13.61
C LEU A 272 8.26 20.08 -14.09
N PRO A 273 8.24 19.39 -15.23
CA PRO A 273 7.09 18.58 -15.63
C PRO A 273 6.73 17.56 -14.55
N SER A 274 5.43 17.34 -14.31
CA SER A 274 4.96 16.39 -13.28
C SER A 274 5.43 14.95 -13.53
N HIS A 275 5.77 14.61 -14.79
CA HIS A 275 6.32 13.31 -15.19
C HIS A 275 7.85 13.29 -15.36
N HIS A 276 8.56 14.34 -14.96
CA HIS A 276 10.02 14.40 -15.11
C HIS A 276 10.69 13.28 -14.30
N PRO A 277 11.54 12.42 -14.90
CA PRO A 277 12.36 11.47 -14.16
C PRO A 277 13.43 12.27 -13.42
N LEU A 278 13.32 12.35 -12.09
CA LEU A 278 14.41 12.83 -11.25
C LEU A 278 15.27 11.63 -10.84
#